data_AF-A0A9J8ABK2-F1
#
_entry.id   AF-A0A9J8ABK2-F1
#
_cell.length_a   1.000
_cell.length_b   1.000
_cell.length_c   1.000
_cell.angle_alpha   90.00
_cell.angle_beta   90.00
_cell.angle_gamma   90.00
#
_symmetry.space_group_name_H-M   'P 1'
#
loop_
_entity.id
_entity.type
_entity.pdbx_description
1 polymer ?
#
loop_
_entity_poly.entity_id
_entity_poly.type
_entity_poly.pdbx_seq_one_letter_code
_entity_poly.pdbx_strand_id
1 'polypeptide(L)'
;MAAVTSPLRACRGILKELRIAKGSDYRNTLVYKHVLEQFRRNQFCRARMDALHAARTYLCLLTSTRMHLRLHERYHGRGDRALEEVAGLVGLRLPTQPGGKGWET
;
A
#
# COMPACT_ATOMS: atom_id res chain seq x y z
N MET A 1 12.16 21.83 1.26
CA MET A 1 12.12 21.56 -0.19
C MET A 1 12.47 20.10 -0.41
N ALA A 2 11.62 19.30 -1.04
CA ALA A 2 11.90 17.89 -1.29
C ALA A 2 13.24 17.77 -2.03
N ALA A 3 14.25 17.19 -1.35
CA ALA A 3 15.56 16.95 -1.96
C ALA A 3 15.33 16.30 -3.31
N VAL A 4 15.91 16.87 -4.37
CA VAL A 4 15.74 16.38 -5.73
C VAL A 4 16.30 14.96 -5.76
N THR A 5 15.43 13.96 -5.55
CA THR A 5 15.80 12.55 -5.63
C THR A 5 16.40 12.34 -7.00
N SER A 6 17.62 11.80 -7.03
CA SER A 6 18.30 11.56 -8.30
C SER A 6 17.45 10.64 -9.18
N PRO A 7 17.44 10.83 -10.51
CA PRO A 7 16.66 9.98 -11.42
C PRO A 7 16.92 8.48 -11.22
N LEU A 8 18.16 8.12 -10.88
CA LEU A 8 18.54 6.76 -10.55
C LEU A 8 17.88 6.23 -9.27
N ARG A 9 17.68 7.08 -8.25
CA ARG A 9 16.94 6.69 -7.04
C ARG A 9 15.45 6.46 -7.35
N ALA A 10 14.83 7.32 -8.16
CA ALA A 10 13.44 7.14 -8.59
C ALA A 10 13.27 5.83 -9.39
N CYS A 11 14.14 5.58 -10.36
CA CYS A 11 14.16 4.34 -11.14
C CYS A 11 14.34 3.10 -10.25
N ARG A 12 15.34 3.10 -9.36
CA ARG A 12 15.56 1.99 -8.40
C ARG A 12 14.35 1.77 -7.49
N GLY A 13 13.68 2.85 -7.07
CA GLY A 13 12.44 2.77 -6.29
C GLY A 13 11.34 2.04 -7.05
N ILE A 14 11.09 2.42 -8.31
CA ILE A 14 10.07 1.76 -9.14
C ILE A 14 10.41 0.28 -9.34
N LEU A 15 11.68 -0.03 -9.65
CA LEU A 15 12.13 -1.41 -9.82
C LEU A 15 11.99 -2.25 -8.54
N LYS A 16 12.14 -1.64 -7.36
CA LYS A 16 11.91 -2.29 -6.07
C LYS A 16 10.43 -2.63 -5.90
N GLU A 17 9.52 -1.70 -6.16
CA GLU A 17 8.07 -1.96 -6.08
C GLU A 17 7.64 -3.04 -7.10
N LEU A 18 8.19 -3.02 -8.32
CA LEU A 18 7.94 -4.07 -9.31
C LEU A 18 8.43 -5.45 -8.85
N ARG A 19 9.60 -5.52 -8.20
CA ARG A 19 10.11 -6.76 -7.63
C ARG A 19 9.21 -7.28 -6.51
N ILE A 20 8.68 -6.39 -5.66
CA ILE A 20 7.74 -6.79 -4.61
C ILE A 20 6.44 -7.34 -5.21
N ALA A 21 5.93 -6.74 -6.28
CA ALA A 21 4.68 -7.14 -6.91
C ALA A 21 4.77 -8.41 -7.78
N LYS A 22 5.90 -8.63 -8.47
CA LYS A 22 6.05 -9.72 -9.46
C LYS A 22 7.10 -10.79 -9.08
N GLY A 23 7.82 -10.62 -7.98
CA GLY A 23 8.86 -11.57 -7.55
C GLY A 23 10.13 -11.50 -8.41
N SER A 24 10.82 -12.64 -8.55
CA SER A 24 12.10 -12.76 -9.27
C SER A 24 11.99 -12.48 -10.77
N ASP A 25 10.84 -12.79 -11.38
CA ASP A 25 10.61 -12.66 -12.83
C ASP A 25 10.25 -11.24 -13.29
N TYR A 26 10.32 -10.25 -12.39
CA TYR A 26 10.01 -8.86 -12.70
C TYR A 26 10.82 -8.31 -13.89
N ARG A 27 12.03 -8.83 -14.13
CA ARG A 27 12.91 -8.40 -15.24
C ARG A 27 12.37 -8.74 -16.63
N ASN A 28 11.54 -9.78 -16.74
CA ASN A 28 10.96 -10.21 -18.01
C ASN A 28 9.69 -9.45 -18.37
N THR A 29 9.17 -8.63 -17.45
CA THR A 29 7.93 -7.88 -17.68
C THR A 29 8.12 -6.73 -18.67
N LEU A 30 7.07 -6.43 -19.44
CA LEU A 30 7.03 -5.28 -20.33
C LEU A 30 7.27 -3.97 -19.57
N VAL A 31 6.74 -3.87 -18.35
CA VAL A 31 6.89 -2.69 -17.50
C VAL A 31 8.36 -2.44 -17.15
N TYR A 32 9.13 -3.48 -16.83
CA TYR A 32 10.56 -3.34 -16.57
C TYR A 32 11.33 -2.77 -17.77
N LYS A 33 11.09 -3.33 -18.95
CA LYS A 33 11.74 -2.88 -20.20
C LYS A 33 11.35 -1.44 -20.51
N HIS A 34 10.07 -1.12 -20.43
CA HIS A 34 9.54 0.21 -20.70
C HIS A 34 10.14 1.27 -19.77
N VAL A 35 10.16 1.01 -18.44
CA VAL A 35 10.73 1.96 -17.47
C VAL A 35 12.21 2.23 -17.77
N LEU A 36 13.01 1.20 -18.02
CA LEU A 36 14.42 1.40 -18.35
C LEU A 36 14.62 2.19 -19.65
N GLU A 37 13.81 1.90 -20.67
CA GLU A 37 13.85 2.61 -21.94
C GLU A 37 13.50 4.11 -21.77
N GLN A 38 12.44 4.43 -21.01
CA GLN A 38 12.04 5.81 -20.73
C GLN A 38 13.12 6.59 -19.97
N PHE A 39 13.80 5.94 -19.02
CA PHE A 39 14.89 6.58 -18.28
C PHE A 39 16.15 6.80 -19.15
N ARG A 40 16.45 5.87 -20.07
CA ARG A 40 17.55 6.03 -21.03
C ARG A 40 17.27 7.13 -22.04
N ARG A 41 16.07 7.13 -22.62
CA ARG A 41 15.65 8.11 -23.64
C ARG A 41 15.67 9.54 -23.10
N ASN A 42 15.27 9.74 -21.85
CA ASN A 42 15.20 11.07 -21.22
C ASN A 42 16.47 11.46 -20.43
N GLN A 43 17.58 10.73 -20.57
CA GLN A 43 18.81 10.99 -19.82
C GLN A 43 19.46 12.34 -20.19
N PHE A 44 19.39 12.72 -21.47
CA PHE A 44 20.10 13.87 -22.04
C PHE A 44 19.17 14.99 -22.52
N CYS A 45 17.84 14.83 -22.39
CA CYS A 45 16.86 15.78 -22.89
C CYS A 45 16.50 16.84 -21.84
N ARG A 46 16.07 18.04 -22.29
CA ARG A 46 15.45 19.06 -21.42
C ARG A 46 14.23 18.51 -20.65
N ALA A 47 13.52 17.55 -21.25
CA ALA A 47 12.39 16.82 -20.64
C ALA A 47 12.77 15.90 -19.47
N ARG A 48 14.05 15.87 -19.04
CA ARG A 48 14.49 15.07 -17.89
C ARG A 48 13.74 15.41 -16.60
N MET A 49 13.39 16.69 -16.40
CA MET A 49 12.64 17.10 -15.20
C MET A 49 11.21 16.57 -15.21
N ASP A 50 10.54 16.61 -16.36
CA ASP A 50 9.18 16.08 -16.53
C ASP A 50 9.18 14.56 -16.37
N ALA A 51 10.14 13.87 -16.99
CA ALA A 51 10.31 12.42 -16.83
C ALA A 51 10.61 12.03 -15.37
N LEU A 52 11.41 12.83 -14.66
CA LEU A 52 11.67 12.63 -13.24
C LEU A 52 10.43 12.86 -12.38
N HIS A 53 9.64 13.88 -12.69
CA HIS A 53 8.38 14.15 -12.01
C HIS A 53 7.40 12.98 -12.21
N ALA A 54 7.19 12.55 -13.45
CA ALA A 54 6.35 11.39 -13.76
C ALA A 54 6.81 10.14 -13.01
N ALA A 55 8.11 9.85 -13.00
CA ALA A 55 8.66 8.71 -12.25
C ALA A 55 8.39 8.79 -10.75
N ARG A 56 8.46 9.98 -10.14
CA ARG A 56 8.12 10.17 -8.73
C ARG A 56 6.64 9.93 -8.46
N THR A 57 5.77 10.42 -9.34
CA THR A 57 4.32 10.21 -9.25
C THR A 57 3.99 8.72 -9.32
N TYR A 58 4.56 7.99 -10.28
CA TYR A 58 4.37 6.54 -10.37
C TYR A 58 4.94 5.78 -9.17
N LEU A 59 6.11 6.17 -8.66
CA LEU A 59 6.67 5.56 -7.46
C LEU A 59 5.76 5.79 -6.24
N CYS A 60 5.24 7.01 -6.08
CA CYS A 60 4.30 7.35 -5.03
C CYS A 60 3.03 6.49 -5.13
N LEU A 61 2.46 6.41 -6.33
CA LEU A 61 1.27 5.59 -6.60
C LEU A 61 1.52 4.12 -6.20
N LEU A 62 2.56 3.48 -6.75
CA LEU A 62 2.87 2.07 -6.47
C LEU A 62 3.07 1.81 -4.97
N THR A 63 3.80 2.69 -4.30
CA THR A 63 4.04 2.58 -2.85
C THR A 63 2.74 2.72 -2.06
N SER A 64 1.91 3.70 -2.42
CA SER A 64 0.63 3.99 -1.76
C SER A 64 -0.37 2.87 -1.98
N THR A 65 -0.45 2.30 -3.18
CA THR A 65 -1.28 1.13 -3.48
C THR A 65 -0.87 -0.08 -2.65
N ARG A 66 0.44 -0.35 -2.54
CA ARG A 66 0.94 -1.44 -1.67
C ARG A 66 0.58 -1.23 -0.20
N MET A 67 0.76 0.00 0.30
CA MET A 67 0.38 0.33 1.68
C MET A 67 -1.14 0.22 1.89
N HIS A 68 -1.92 0.72 0.94
CA HIS A 68 -3.37 0.62 0.97
C HIS A 68 -3.83 -0.84 1.01
N LEU A 69 -3.28 -1.72 0.18
CA LEU A 69 -3.61 -3.15 0.21
C LEU A 69 -3.27 -3.79 1.55
N ARG A 70 -2.13 -3.44 2.16
CA ARG A 70 -1.78 -3.94 3.51
C ARG A 70 -2.74 -3.44 4.59
N LEU A 71 -3.14 -2.17 4.52
CA LEU A 71 -4.12 -1.62 5.44
C LEU A 71 -5.48 -2.26 5.22
N HIS A 72 -5.87 -2.45 3.96
CA HIS A 72 -7.09 -3.12 3.58
C HIS A 72 -7.10 -4.56 4.08
N GLU A 73 -6.07 -5.36 3.85
CA GLU A 73 -5.97 -6.72 4.43
C GLU A 73 -6.06 -6.73 5.96
N ARG A 74 -5.50 -5.71 6.63
CA ARG A 74 -5.46 -5.63 8.09
C ARG A 74 -6.79 -5.19 8.72
N TYR A 75 -7.48 -4.25 8.08
CA TYR A 75 -8.63 -3.55 8.66
C TYR A 75 -9.93 -3.81 7.90
N HIS A 76 -9.83 -4.13 6.60
CA HIS A 76 -10.95 -4.44 5.73
C HIS A 76 -11.24 -5.94 5.79
N GLY A 77 -11.85 -6.37 6.88
CA GLY A 77 -12.29 -7.75 7.03
C GLY A 77 -12.49 -8.17 8.48
N ARG A 78 -13.69 -7.88 9.01
CA ARG A 78 -14.53 -8.79 9.82
C ARG A 78 -15.81 -8.06 10.31
N GLY A 79 -16.52 -7.32 9.44
CA GLY A 79 -17.75 -6.61 9.85
C GLY A 79 -17.61 -5.87 11.19
N ASP A 80 -18.71 -5.75 11.94
CA ASP A 80 -18.63 -5.47 13.37
C ASP A 80 -18.16 -6.74 14.10
N ARG A 81 -17.21 -6.59 15.01
CA ARG A 81 -16.80 -7.68 15.92
C ARG A 81 -18.00 -8.09 16.77
N ALA A 82 -18.07 -9.36 17.17
CA ALA A 82 -19.13 -9.83 18.06
C ALA A 82 -19.12 -9.01 19.36
N LEU A 83 -20.30 -8.71 19.92
CA LEU A 83 -20.47 -7.94 21.17
C LEU A 83 -19.57 -8.46 22.31
N GLU A 84 -19.36 -9.77 22.36
CA GLU A 84 -18.49 -10.47 23.32
C GLU A 84 -17.02 -10.10 23.17
N GLU A 85 -16.54 -10.11 21.93
CA GLU A 85 -15.16 -9.72 21.60
C GLU A 85 -14.95 -8.23 21.87
N VAL A 86 -15.95 -7.39 21.56
CA VAL A 86 -15.89 -5.94 21.82
C VAL A 86 -15.86 -5.67 23.32
N ALA A 87 -16.71 -6.32 24.11
CA ALA A 87 -16.71 -6.19 25.58
C ALA A 87 -15.35 -6.61 26.15
N GLY A 88 -14.77 -7.72 25.68
CA GLY A 88 -13.46 -8.20 26.12
C GLY A 88 -12.31 -7.21 25.83
N LEU A 89 -12.36 -6.48 24.71
CA LEU A 89 -11.32 -5.48 24.37
C LEU A 89 -11.25 -4.32 25.37
N VAL A 90 -12.38 -3.95 25.95
CA VAL A 90 -12.49 -2.87 26.94
C VAL A 90 -12.45 -3.39 28.39
N GLY A 91 -12.16 -4.68 28.58
CA GLY A 91 -12.11 -5.32 29.91
C GLY A 91 -13.49 -5.56 30.54
N LEU A 92 -14.56 -5.49 29.75
CA LEU A 92 -15.92 -5.76 30.17
C LEU A 92 -16.32 -7.20 29.81
N ARG A 93 -17.35 -7.71 30.47
CA ARG A 93 -18.01 -8.98 30.13
C ARG A 93 -19.48 -8.70 29.84
N LEU A 94 -20.07 -9.47 28.94
CA LEU A 94 -21.51 -9.37 28.75
C LEU A 94 -22.23 -9.78 30.04
N PRO A 95 -23.29 -9.05 30.42
CA PRO A 95 -24.09 -9.40 31.57
C PRO A 95 -24.68 -10.79 31.35
N THR A 96 -24.25 -11.76 32.15
CA THR A 96 -24.89 -13.08 32.22
C THR A 96 -26.06 -12.92 33.17
N GLN A 97 -27.29 -13.11 32.69
CA GLN A 97 -28.49 -12.96 33.51
C GLN A 97 -28.42 -13.99 34.67
N PRO A 98 -28.20 -13.54 35.93
CA PRO A 98 -28.05 -14.46 37.04
C PRO A 98 -29.43 -14.71 37.64
N GLY A 99 -30.08 -15.79 37.22
CA GLY A 99 -31.37 -16.22 37.79
C GLY A 99 -32.57 -15.44 37.24
N GLY A 100 -33.69 -16.15 37.12
CA GLY A 100 -34.86 -15.75 36.32
C GLY A 100 -35.61 -14.49 36.79
N LYS A 101 -36.38 -13.95 35.83
CA LYS A 101 -37.34 -12.83 35.87
C LYS A 101 -36.74 -11.43 35.70
N GLY A 102 -37.04 -10.80 34.55
CA GLY A 102 -36.71 -9.39 34.33
C GLY A 102 -37.13 -8.77 32.99
N TRP A 103 -37.81 -9.48 32.09
CA TRP A 103 -38.39 -8.91 30.86
C TRP A 103 -39.72 -9.61 30.53
N GLU A 104 -40.74 -9.38 31.35
CA GLU A 104 -42.11 -9.27 30.85
C GLU A 104 -42.29 -7.74 30.75
N THR A 105 -42.44 -7.11 29.59
CA THR A 105 -43.28 -7.37 28.40
C THR A 105 -42.62 -6.86 27.13
#